data_AF-A0A6P0Y2M1-F1
#
_entry.id   AF-A0A6P0Y2M1-F1
#
_cell.length_a   1.000
_cell.length_b   1.000
_cell.length_c   1.000
_cell.angle_alpha   90.00
_cell.angle_beta   90.00
_cell.angle_gamma   90.00
#
_symmetry.space_group_name_H-M   'P 1'
#
loop_
_entity.id
_entity.type
_entity.pdbx_description
1 polymer ?
#
loop_
_entity_poly.entity_id
_entity_poly.type
_entity_poly.pdbx_seq_one_letter_code
_entity_poly.pdbx_strand_id
1 'polypeptide(L)' 'IIHLDNGGLHKALNLNLPENIILLFQPPYSPQINPIERLWQYIKEDFKWINFDSIEELQNALTKS' A
#
# COMPACT_ATOMS: atom_id res chain seq x y z
N ILE A 1 6.65 -9.84 11.59
CA ILE A 1 5.71 -8.75 11.91
C ILE A 1 5.29 -8.10 10.60
N ILE A 2 4.01 -7.82 10.43
CA ILE A 2 3.44 -7.12 9.27
C ILE A 2 2.74 -5.85 9.80
N HIS A 3 3.13 -4.69 9.28
CA HIS A 3 2.50 -3.41 9.62
C HIS A 3 1.31 -3.14 8.70
N LEU A 4 0.17 -2.75 9.27
CA LEU A 4 -1.09 -2.55 8.56
C LEU A 4 -1.79 -1.28 9.01
N ASP A 5 -2.52 -0.66 8.09
CA ASP A 5 -3.49 0.38 8.42
C ASP A 5 -4.81 -0.20 8.96
N ASN A 6 -5.76 0.67 9.30
CA ASN A 6 -7.05 0.27 9.86
C ASN A 6 -8.14 -0.01 8.79
N GLY A 7 -7.76 -0.19 7.52
CA GLY A 7 -8.69 -0.50 6.44
C GLY A 7 -9.52 -1.75 6.75
N GLY A 8 -10.82 -1.71 6.44
CA GLY A 8 -11.76 -2.79 6.82
C GLY A 8 -11.35 -4.19 6.32
N LEU A 9 -10.67 -4.25 5.16
CA LEU A 9 -10.16 -5.50 4.60
C LEU A 9 -9.05 -6.14 5.45
N HIS A 10 -8.27 -5.35 6.19
CA HIS A 10 -7.21 -5.86 7.07
C HIS A 10 -7.73 -6.43 8.40
N LYS A 11 -9.01 -6.21 8.71
CA LYS A 11 -9.68 -6.69 9.92
C LYS A 11 -10.62 -7.87 9.64
N ALA A 12 -10.45 -8.53 8.50
CA ALA A 12 -11.29 -9.65 8.10
C ALA A 12 -11.29 -10.73 9.20
N LEU A 13 -12.49 -11.12 9.63
CA LEU A 13 -12.71 -12.03 10.75
C LEU A 13 -12.24 -13.47 10.49
N ASN A 14 -12.03 -13.84 9.22
CA ASN A 14 -11.67 -15.19 8.78
C ASN A 14 -10.22 -15.32 8.26
N LEU A 15 -9.29 -14.48 8.74
CA LEU A 15 -7.89 -14.59 8.34
C LEU A 15 -7.16 -15.67 9.18
N ASN A 16 -6.77 -16.78 8.55
CA ASN A 16 -5.91 -17.78 9.17
C ASN A 16 -4.45 -17.31 9.13
N LEU A 17 -3.95 -16.79 10.26
CA LEU A 17 -2.57 -16.33 10.40
C LEU A 17 -1.66 -17.48 10.88
N PRO A 18 -0.52 -17.74 10.21
CA PRO A 18 0.52 -18.61 10.73
C PRO A 18 1.07 -18.13 12.08
N GLU A 19 1.50 -19.05 12.95
CA GLU A 19 1.99 -18.74 14.30
C GLU A 19 3.21 -17.79 14.32
N ASN A 20 3.99 -17.77 13.24
CA ASN A 20 5.17 -16.92 13.11
C ASN A 20 4.87 -15.52 12.53
N ILE A 21 3.60 -15.14 12.38
CA ILE A 21 3.19 -13.83 11.87
C ILE A 21 2.43 -13.05 12.94
N ILE A 22 2.87 -11.81 13.16
CA ILE A 22 2.21 -10.84 14.04
C ILE A 22 1.76 -9.66 13.19
N LEU A 23 0.48 -9.29 13.28
CA LEU A 23 -0.05 -8.08 12.68
C LEU A 23 0.06 -6.92 13.67
N LEU A 24 0.63 -5.81 13.22
CA LEU A 24 0.74 -4.57 13.97
C LEU A 24 -0.09 -3.50 13.28
N PHE A 25 -1.13 -3.02 13.95
CA PHE A 25 -1.98 -1.95 13.44
C PHE A 25 -1.51 -0.58 13.94
N GLN A 26 -1.39 0.38 13.03
CA GLN A 26 -1.10 1.76 13.41
C GLN A 26 -2.27 2.43 14.17
N PRO A 27 -2.00 3.47 14.96
CA PRO A 27 -3.02 4.39 15.46
C PRO A 27 -3.96 4.93 14.37
N PRO A 28 -5.23 5.22 14.71
CA PRO A 28 -6.16 5.87 13.79
C PRO A 28 -5.60 7.16 13.20
N TYR A 29 -5.97 7.46 11.95
CA TYR A 29 -5.64 8.72 11.25
C TYR A 29 -4.15 9.07 11.24
N SER A 30 -3.28 8.05 11.23
CA SER A 30 -1.83 8.24 11.28
C SER A 30 -1.14 7.75 9.99
N PRO A 31 -1.40 8.38 8.82
CA PRO A 31 -0.76 7.98 7.55
C PRO A 31 0.76 8.19 7.57
N GLN A 32 1.26 9.16 8.34
CA GLN A 32 2.68 9.52 8.41
C GLN A 32 3.59 8.40 8.94
N ILE A 33 3.02 7.42 9.64
CA ILE A 33 3.77 6.26 10.15
C ILE A 33 3.62 5.03 9.25
N ASN A 34 2.79 5.08 8.21
CA ASN A 34 2.66 4.01 7.24
C ASN A 34 3.78 4.11 6.18
N PRO A 35 4.79 3.22 6.17
CA PRO A 35 5.94 3.37 5.28
C PRO A 35 5.56 3.34 3.79
N ILE A 36 4.45 2.68 3.44
CA ILE A 36 3.97 2.63 2.05
C ILE A 36 3.60 4.01 1.52
N GLU A 37 3.19 4.95 2.38
CA GLU A 37 2.83 6.30 1.95
C GLU A 37 4.03 7.05 1.39
N ARG A 38 5.24 6.78 1.91
CA ARG A 38 6.48 7.35 1.37
C ARG A 38 6.80 6.76 -0.02
N LEU A 39 6.58 5.46 -0.21
CA LEU A 39 6.74 4.83 -1.53
C LEU A 39 5.71 5.41 -2.51
N TRP A 40 4.46 5.58 -2.09
CA TRP A 40 3.43 6.19 -2.93
C TRP A 40 3.72 7.62 -3.31
N GLN A 41 4.32 8.42 -2.41
CA GLN A 41 4.77 9.77 -2.75
C GLN A 41 5.79 9.73 -3.88
N TYR A 42 6.84 8.90 -3.75
CA TYR A 42 7.86 8.75 -4.78
C TYR A 42 7.27 8.34 -6.14
N ILE A 43 6.45 7.29 -6.15
CA ILE A 43 5.80 6.79 -7.38
C ILE A 43 4.92 7.88 -8.02
N LYS A 44 4.12 8.61 -7.21
CA LYS A 44 3.22 9.65 -7.73
C LYS A 44 3.99 10.87 -8.27
N GLU A 45 5.19 11.14 -7.76
CA GLU A 45 6.05 12.20 -8.29
C GLU A 45 6.52 11.86 -9.70
N ASP A 46 6.94 10.62 -9.95
CA ASP A 46 7.39 10.15 -11.27
C ASP A 46 6.29 10.21 -12.34
N PHE A 47 5.04 10.00 -11.95
CA PHE A 47 3.88 9.99 -12.86
C PHE A 47 3.05 11.27 -12.83
N LYS A 48 3.55 12.33 -12.20
CA LYS A 48 2.81 13.58 -12.07
C LYS A 48 2.52 14.17 -13.45
N TRP A 49 1.24 14.49 -13.70
CA TRP A 49 0.75 15.06 -14.95
C TRP A 49 0.72 14.11 -16.17
N ILE A 50 1.03 12.83 -15.97
CA ILE A 50 0.88 11.82 -17.01
C ILE A 50 -0.54 11.27 -16.96
N ASN A 51 -1.20 11.20 -18.11
CA ASN A 51 -2.45 10.47 -18.26
C ASN A 51 -2.17 9.21 -19.08
N PHE A 52 -2.54 8.06 -18.53
CA PHE A 52 -2.42 6.77 -19.21
C PHE A 52 -3.75 6.45 -19.89
N ASP A 53 -3.69 5.98 -21.13
CA ASP A 53 -4.89 5.63 -21.90
C ASP A 53 -5.43 4.24 -21.53
N SER A 54 -4.64 3.44 -20.79
CA SER A 54 -5.05 2.12 -20.30
C SER A 54 -4.35 1.72 -19.00
N ILE A 55 -4.94 0.75 -18.30
CA ILE A 55 -4.32 0.12 -17.13
C ILE A 55 -3.02 -0.60 -17.50
N GLU A 56 -2.94 -1.19 -18.69
CA GLU A 56 -1.74 -1.87 -19.18
C GLU A 56 -0.56 -0.90 -19.34
N GLU A 57 -0.82 0.30 -19.85
CA GLU A 57 0.19 1.34 -19.99
C GLU A 57 0.74 1.78 -18.63
N LEU A 58 -0.14 2.02 -17.65
CA LEU A 58 0.24 2.32 -16.27
C LEU A 58 1.07 1.18 -15.65
N GLN A 59 0.65 -0.08 -15.81
CA GLN A 59 1.37 -1.24 -15.30
C GLN A 59 2.78 -1.37 -15.91
N ASN A 60 2.89 -1.15 -17.22
CA ASN A 60 4.17 -1.15 -17.92
C ASN A 60 5.09 -0.02 -17.44
N ALA A 61 4.54 1.16 -17.15
CA ALA A 61 5.29 2.27 -16.61
C ALA A 61 5.80 2.00 -15.18
N LEU A 62 4.95 1.40 -14.33
CA LEU A 62 5.29 1.03 -12.96
C LEU A 62 6.35 -0.07 -12.85
N THR A 63 6.38 -1.01 -13.80
CA THR A 63 7.26 -2.20 -13.75
C THR A 63 8.60 -2.04 -14.47
N LYS A 64 8.76 -1.00 -15.29
CA LYS A 64 10.03 -0.68 -15.97
C LYS A 64 11.00 0.15 -15.13
N SER A 65 10.55 0.65 -13.98
CA SER A 65 11.34 1.49 -13.06
C SER A 65 12.19 0.66 -12.11
#